data_AF-A0A646KS93-F1
#
_entry.id   AF-A0A646KS93-F1
#
_cell.length_a   1.000
_cell.length_b   1.000
_cell.length_c   1.000
_cell.angle_alpha   90.00
_cell.angle_beta   90.00
_cell.angle_gamma   90.00
#
_symmetry.space_group_name_H-M   'P 1'
#
loop_
_entity.id
_entity.type
_entity.pdbx_description
1 polymer ?
#
loop_
_entity_poly.entity_id
_entity_poly.type
_entity_poly.pdbx_seq_one_letter_code
_entity_poly.pdbx_strand_id
1 'polypeptide(L)'
;MPQQWSDEVSQQAARIAETKTDVARRLRHVRQHHPEGPFTVASLAKRSGVSQRTLSAIESAAGVNLTLETLLKVAGSLGIKRHAYFLDEKVFDEVNAELTALVEVRKQGITGVALRSTTYPENTAAHEMAALLSGILDSARKAKDVLKVLPHNPDGETPGKNCAVGE
;
A
#
# COMPACT_ATOMS: atom_id res chain seq x y z
N MET A 1 10.19 50.27 14.08
CA MET A 1 9.37 49.05 14.04
C MET A 1 8.98 48.49 12.65
N PRO A 2 9.42 49.01 11.47
CA PRO A 2 9.07 48.38 10.19
C PRO A 2 9.93 47.15 9.82
N GLN A 3 11.15 47.04 10.35
CA GLN A 3 12.11 46.01 9.93
C GLN A 3 11.72 44.59 10.40
N GLN A 4 11.24 44.45 11.64
CA GLN A 4 10.87 43.16 12.23
C GLN A 4 9.72 42.47 11.48
N TRP A 5 8.74 43.24 11.00
CA TRP A 5 7.61 42.69 10.22
C TRP A 5 8.04 42.19 8.83
N SER A 6 9.03 42.83 8.21
CA SER A 6 9.56 42.37 6.93
C SER A 6 10.29 41.04 7.05
N ASP A 7 11.11 40.88 8.10
CA ASP A 7 11.86 39.66 8.34
C ASP A 7 10.94 38.45 8.64
N GLU A 8 9.87 38.66 9.42
CA GLU A 8 8.90 37.62 9.75
C GLU A 8 8.13 37.13 8.50
N VAL A 9 7.69 38.04 7.62
CA VAL A 9 7.01 37.67 6.37
C VAL A 9 7.93 36.91 5.42
N SER A 10 9.20 37.33 5.32
CA SER A 10 10.21 36.64 4.51
C SER A 10 10.49 35.23 5.04
N GLN A 11 10.62 35.06 6.36
CA GLN A 11 10.80 33.73 6.97
C GLN A 11 9.58 32.83 6.74
N GLN A 12 8.37 33.38 6.86
CA GLN A 12 7.14 32.62 6.61
C GLN A 12 7.04 32.18 5.15
N ALA A 13 7.37 33.05 4.20
CA ALA A 13 7.39 32.72 2.77
C ALA A 13 8.41 31.61 2.45
N ALA A 14 9.59 31.66 3.07
CA ALA A 14 10.61 30.62 2.92
C ALA A 14 10.12 29.25 3.43
N ARG A 15 9.51 29.20 4.61
CA ARG A 15 8.91 27.97 5.17
C ARG A 15 7.81 27.39 4.29
N ILE A 16 6.97 28.26 3.71
CA ILE A 16 5.92 27.83 2.77
C ILE A 16 6.53 27.24 1.50
N ALA A 17 7.58 27.86 0.96
CA ALA A 17 8.27 27.36 -0.23
C ALA A 17 8.96 26.00 0.00
N GLU A 18 9.58 25.84 1.17
CA GLU A 18 10.17 24.57 1.61
C GLU A 18 9.10 23.48 1.72
N THR A 19 7.99 23.77 2.43
CA THR A 19 6.87 22.84 2.57
C THR A 19 6.30 22.41 1.21
N LYS A 20 6.16 23.35 0.26
CA LYS A 20 5.72 23.04 -1.10
C LYS A 20 6.68 22.11 -1.84
N THR A 21 7.98 22.32 -1.65
CA THR A 21 9.04 21.46 -2.23
C THR A 21 8.96 20.05 -1.65
N ASP A 22 8.73 19.92 -0.35
CA ASP A 22 8.55 18.61 0.30
C ASP A 22 7.32 17.87 -0.20
N VAL A 23 6.17 18.55 -0.28
CA VAL A 23 4.95 17.97 -0.86
C VAL A 23 5.22 17.47 -2.28
N ALA A 24 5.90 18.27 -3.10
CA ALA A 24 6.26 17.92 -4.46
C ALA A 24 7.15 16.65 -4.51
N ARG A 25 8.19 16.59 -3.67
CA ARG A 25 9.08 15.43 -3.54
C ARG A 25 8.30 14.18 -3.15
N ARG A 26 7.46 14.27 -2.11
CA ARG A 26 6.66 13.14 -1.59
C ARG A 26 5.65 12.64 -2.63
N LEU A 27 5.00 13.54 -3.37
CA LEU A 27 4.10 13.18 -4.46
C LEU A 27 4.81 12.44 -5.60
N ARG A 28 5.99 12.92 -6.02
CA ARG A 28 6.79 12.21 -7.03
C ARG A 28 7.23 10.83 -6.53
N HIS A 29 7.65 10.74 -5.27
CA HIS A 29 8.11 9.49 -4.67
C HIS A 29 7.01 8.42 -4.69
N VAL A 30 5.84 8.73 -4.11
CA VAL A 30 4.73 7.77 -4.04
C VAL A 30 4.25 7.37 -5.42
N ARG A 31 4.25 8.31 -6.38
CA ARG A 31 3.86 8.03 -7.75
C ARG A 31 4.78 7.02 -8.44
N GLN A 32 6.09 7.05 -8.14
CA GLN A 32 7.09 6.17 -8.76
C GLN A 32 7.22 4.81 -8.06
N HIS A 33 7.01 4.77 -6.75
CA HIS A 33 7.29 3.60 -5.91
C HIS A 33 6.04 2.92 -5.34
N HIS A 34 4.85 3.26 -5.85
CA HIS A 34 3.61 2.69 -5.33
C HIS A 34 3.56 1.16 -5.47
N PRO A 35 3.01 0.41 -4.50
CA PRO A 35 2.90 -1.06 -4.55
C PRO A 35 2.03 -1.60 -5.70
N GLU A 36 1.15 -0.78 -6.28
CA GLU A 36 0.37 -1.12 -7.48
C GLU A 36 1.12 -0.83 -8.80
N GLY A 37 2.35 -0.33 -8.72
CA GLY A 37 3.14 0.13 -9.86
C GLY A 37 3.10 1.65 -10.04
N PRO A 38 3.99 2.19 -10.90
CA PRO A 38 4.13 3.63 -11.08
C PRO A 38 2.89 4.24 -11.73
N PHE A 39 2.41 5.37 -11.19
CA PHE A 39 1.34 6.14 -11.82
C PHE A 39 1.89 7.22 -12.74
N THR A 40 1.16 7.51 -13.82
CA THR A 40 1.37 8.72 -14.60
C THR A 40 0.56 9.85 -13.98
N VAL A 41 0.94 11.11 -14.24
CA VAL A 41 0.13 12.26 -13.80
C VAL A 41 -1.30 12.16 -14.33
N ALA A 42 -1.45 11.62 -15.55
CA ALA A 42 -2.75 11.42 -16.17
C ALA A 42 -3.60 10.37 -15.46
N SER A 43 -3.03 9.22 -15.08
CA SER A 43 -3.77 8.18 -14.36
C SER A 43 -4.11 8.62 -12.94
N LEU A 44 -3.21 9.33 -12.26
CA LEU A 44 -3.46 9.87 -10.93
C LEU A 44 -4.55 10.96 -10.96
N ALA A 45 -4.55 11.84 -11.96
CA ALA A 45 -5.60 12.85 -12.14
C ALA A 45 -6.98 12.18 -12.28
N LYS A 46 -7.08 11.15 -13.12
CA LYS A 46 -8.32 10.40 -13.32
C LYS A 46 -8.79 9.71 -12.05
N ARG A 47 -7.87 9.15 -11.25
CA ARG A 47 -8.19 8.41 -10.02
C ARG A 47 -8.56 9.34 -8.85
N SER A 48 -7.89 10.47 -8.72
CA SER A 48 -8.07 11.43 -7.62
C SER A 48 -9.17 12.47 -7.87
N GLY A 49 -9.61 12.63 -9.13
CA GLY A 49 -10.51 13.71 -9.53
C GLY A 49 -9.87 15.09 -9.52
N VAL A 50 -8.54 15.17 -9.38
CA VAL A 50 -7.75 16.40 -9.43
C VAL A 50 -7.28 16.64 -10.87
N SER A 51 -7.27 17.90 -11.32
CA SER A 51 -6.83 18.21 -12.69
C SER A 51 -5.35 17.86 -12.89
N GLN A 52 -5.01 17.39 -14.10
CA GLN A 52 -3.61 17.13 -14.47
C GLN A 52 -2.72 18.37 -14.29
N ARG A 53 -3.25 19.55 -14.64
CA ARG A 53 -2.55 20.83 -14.46
C ARG A 53 -2.21 21.07 -12.99
N THR A 54 -3.15 20.81 -12.08
CA THR A 54 -2.95 20.96 -10.64
C THR A 54 -1.87 20.00 -10.15
N LEU A 55 -1.93 18.72 -10.53
CA LEU A 55 -0.91 17.74 -10.12
C LEU A 55 0.48 18.09 -10.66
N SER A 56 0.60 18.48 -11.93
CA SER A 56 1.88 18.92 -12.50
C SER A 56 2.43 20.16 -11.80
N ALA A 57 1.57 21.10 -11.40
CA ALA A 57 1.98 22.30 -10.68
C ALA A 57 2.38 22.03 -9.22
N ILE A 58 1.74 21.04 -8.57
CA ILE A 58 2.20 20.53 -7.27
C ILE A 58 3.58 19.89 -7.44
N GLU A 59 3.75 19.01 -8.43
CA GLU A 59 5.04 18.37 -8.68
C GLU A 59 6.15 19.36 -9.02
N SER A 60 5.87 20.47 -9.70
CA SER A 60 6.88 21.49 -9.99
C SER A 60 7.17 22.45 -8.83
N ALA A 61 6.51 22.26 -7.67
CA ALA A 61 6.48 23.21 -6.56
C ALA A 61 6.06 24.65 -6.99
N ALA A 62 5.46 24.78 -8.18
CA ALA A 62 5.19 26.07 -8.79
C ALA A 62 3.87 26.63 -8.26
N GLY A 63 3.97 27.49 -7.24
CA GLY A 63 3.00 28.56 -6.93
C GLY A 63 1.55 28.17 -6.65
N VAL A 64 1.15 26.90 -6.76
CA VAL A 64 -0.24 26.49 -6.60
C VAL A 64 -0.66 26.60 -5.14
N ASN A 65 -1.88 27.11 -4.94
CA ASN A 65 -2.59 27.03 -3.67
C ASN A 65 -2.98 25.58 -3.43
N LEU A 66 -2.08 24.85 -2.79
CA LEU A 66 -2.31 23.51 -2.28
C LEU A 66 -3.37 23.57 -1.18
N THR A 67 -4.54 23.02 -1.45
CA THR A 67 -5.57 22.83 -0.42
C THR A 67 -5.39 21.48 0.25
N LEU A 68 -5.70 21.42 1.55
CA LEU A 68 -5.71 20.16 2.30
C LEU A 68 -6.63 19.12 1.65
N GLU A 69 -7.79 19.57 1.13
CA GLU A 69 -8.72 18.71 0.41
C GLU A 69 -8.07 18.03 -0.81
N THR A 70 -7.26 18.77 -1.59
CA THR A 70 -6.54 18.22 -2.74
C THR A 70 -5.55 17.13 -2.29
N LEU A 71 -4.80 17.39 -1.22
CA LEU A 71 -3.86 16.42 -0.66
C LEU A 71 -4.57 15.15 -0.18
N LEU A 72 -5.71 15.30 0.49
CA LEU A 72 -6.51 14.17 0.96
C LEU A 72 -7.11 13.35 -0.20
N LYS A 73 -7.61 14.01 -1.25
CA LYS A 73 -8.09 13.33 -2.47
C LYS A 73 -6.99 12.52 -3.14
N VAL A 74 -5.79 13.09 -3.26
CA VAL A 74 -4.65 12.38 -3.85
C VAL A 74 -4.22 11.22 -2.96
N ALA A 75 -4.05 11.42 -1.64
CA ALA A 75 -3.65 10.36 -0.71
C ALA A 75 -4.67 9.22 -0.69
N GLY A 76 -5.96 9.54 -0.59
CA GLY A 76 -7.04 8.55 -0.63
C GLY A 76 -7.09 7.79 -1.95
N SER A 77 -6.83 8.46 -3.09
CA SER A 77 -6.74 7.79 -4.38
C SER A 77 -5.58 6.80 -4.48
N LEU A 78 -4.53 6.98 -3.67
CA LEU A 78 -3.39 6.07 -3.54
C LEU A 78 -3.61 5.01 -2.44
N GLY A 79 -4.80 4.94 -1.83
CA GLY A 79 -5.09 4.02 -0.74
C GLY A 79 -4.41 4.39 0.58
N ILE A 80 -3.84 5.59 0.69
CA ILE A 80 -3.18 6.10 1.90
C ILE A 80 -4.21 6.78 2.79
N LYS A 81 -4.43 6.21 3.98
CA LYS A 81 -5.41 6.72 4.97
C LYS A 81 -4.84 7.78 5.92
N ARG A 82 -3.52 7.94 5.98
CA ARG A 82 -2.86 8.89 6.89
C ARG A 82 -2.93 10.30 6.31
N HIS A 83 -3.75 11.17 6.91
CA HIS A 83 -3.98 12.55 6.44
C HIS A 83 -2.72 13.41 6.36
N ALA A 84 -1.74 13.16 7.24
CA ALA A 84 -0.49 13.92 7.31
C ALA A 84 0.60 13.43 6.33
N TYR A 85 0.33 12.43 5.48
CA TYR A 85 1.33 11.79 4.61
C TYR A 85 2.16 12.79 3.78
N PHE A 86 1.52 13.83 3.24
CA PHE A 86 2.22 14.84 2.44
C PHE A 86 2.84 15.98 3.26
N LEU A 87 2.56 16.06 4.56
CA LEU A 87 2.92 17.19 5.42
C LEU A 87 4.02 16.83 6.43
N ASP A 88 3.95 15.65 7.02
CA ASP A 88 4.86 15.18 8.06
C ASP A 88 5.84 14.13 7.50
N GLU A 89 7.15 14.37 7.68
CA GLU A 89 8.20 13.47 7.18
C GLU A 89 8.15 12.11 7.86
N LYS A 90 7.86 12.08 9.16
CA LYS A 90 7.78 10.82 9.91
C LYS A 90 6.63 9.96 9.41
N VAL A 91 5.48 10.57 9.16
CA VAL A 91 4.31 9.86 8.60
C VAL A 91 4.57 9.40 7.18
N PHE A 92 5.31 10.19 6.39
CA PHE A 92 5.74 9.79 5.05
C PHE A 92 6.61 8.53 5.08
N ASP A 93 7.63 8.50 5.94
CA ASP A 93 8.54 7.35 6.07
C ASP A 93 7.82 6.10 6.59
N GLU A 94 7.00 6.23 7.63
CA GLU A 94 6.21 5.14 8.20
C GLU A 94 5.29 4.50 7.16
N VAL A 95 4.54 5.32 6.41
CA VAL A 95 3.62 4.82 5.37
C VAL A 95 4.39 4.16 4.24
N ASN A 96 5.52 4.71 3.79
CA ASN A 96 6.29 4.09 2.72
C ASN A 96 6.93 2.76 3.15
N ALA A 97 7.33 2.63 4.41
CA ALA A 97 7.77 1.36 4.98
C ALA A 97 6.63 0.33 5.03
N GLU A 98 5.43 0.74 5.46
CA GLU A 98 4.22 -0.10 5.43
C GLU A 98 3.87 -0.55 4.00
N LEU A 99 3.87 0.37 3.03
CA LEU A 99 3.59 0.07 1.63
C LEU A 99 4.60 -0.93 1.05
N THR A 100 5.87 -0.80 1.41
CA THR A 100 6.94 -1.73 1.00
C THR A 100 6.74 -3.11 1.61
N ALA A 101 6.38 -3.18 2.90
CA ALA A 101 6.07 -4.44 3.57
C ALA A 101 4.88 -5.16 2.90
N LEU A 102 3.85 -4.42 2.47
CA LEU A 102 2.71 -4.99 1.74
C LEU A 102 3.11 -5.61 0.39
N VAL A 103 4.09 -5.04 -0.31
CA VAL A 103 4.64 -5.64 -1.54
C VAL A 103 5.25 -7.01 -1.25
N GLU A 104 6.05 -7.11 -0.19
CA GLU A 104 6.71 -8.37 0.17
C GLU A 104 5.72 -9.45 0.62
N VAL A 105 4.71 -9.08 1.41
CA VAL A 105 3.63 -10.00 1.80
C VAL A 105 2.84 -10.48 0.56
N ARG A 106 2.54 -9.58 -0.38
CA ARG A 106 1.84 -9.94 -1.64
C ARG A 106 2.68 -10.89 -2.50
N LYS A 107 4.00 -10.69 -2.59
CA LYS A 107 4.91 -11.59 -3.30
C LYS A 107 4.91 -13.01 -2.72
N GLN A 108 4.67 -13.15 -1.43
CA GLN A 108 4.58 -14.44 -0.74
C GLN A 108 3.22 -15.13 -0.90
N GLY A 109 2.29 -14.58 -1.70
CA GLY A 109 0.97 -15.17 -1.94
C GLY A 109 0.00 -15.04 -0.77
N ILE A 110 0.36 -14.26 0.26
CA ILE A 110 -0.50 -14.03 1.43
C ILE A 110 -1.47 -12.90 1.08
N THR A 111 -2.65 -13.27 0.56
CA THR A 111 -3.77 -12.35 0.33
C THR A 111 -4.48 -12.07 1.65
N GLY A 112 -3.91 -11.19 2.49
CA GLY A 112 -4.60 -10.71 3.69
C GLY A 112 -3.70 -10.55 4.90
N VAL A 113 -2.84 -9.54 4.89
CA VAL A 113 -2.27 -8.98 6.12
C VAL A 113 -2.72 -7.53 6.19
N ALA A 114 -3.73 -7.25 7.00
CA ALA A 114 -4.06 -5.89 7.38
C ALA A 114 -3.01 -5.44 8.41
N LEU A 115 -2.05 -4.62 7.98
CA LEU A 115 -1.11 -3.98 8.91
C LEU A 115 -1.91 -3.11 9.89
N ARG A 116 -1.63 -3.31 11.17
CA ARG A 116 -2.27 -2.65 12.31
C ARG A 116 -2.25 -1.13 12.13
N SER A 117 -3.40 -0.54 11.82
CA SER A 117 -3.62 0.89 12.01
C SER A 117 -3.83 1.12 13.50
N THR A 118 -2.77 1.45 14.24
CA THR A 118 -2.88 1.89 15.64
C THR A 118 -3.43 3.30 15.69
N THR A 119 -4.73 3.43 15.37
CA THR A 119 -5.60 4.57 15.70
C THR A 119 -7.04 4.08 15.56
N TYR A 120 -7.68 3.84 16.71
CA TYR A 120 -9.03 3.33 17.03
C TYR A 120 -10.21 3.93 16.19
N PRO A 121 -11.42 3.31 16.11
CA PRO A 121 -12.16 2.66 17.22
C PRO A 121 -12.75 1.24 16.99
N GLU A 122 -13.15 0.67 18.13
CA GLU A 122 -13.34 -0.74 18.53
C GLU A 122 -14.30 -1.63 17.73
N ASN A 123 -14.90 -1.17 16.63
CA ASN A 123 -15.83 -1.98 15.84
C ASN A 123 -15.18 -2.76 14.68
N THR A 124 -13.90 -2.54 14.39
CA THR A 124 -13.20 -3.28 13.33
C THR A 124 -12.57 -4.58 13.82
N ALA A 125 -12.21 -4.69 15.10
CA ALA A 125 -11.49 -5.86 15.64
C ALA A 125 -12.29 -7.17 15.51
N ALA A 126 -13.60 -7.14 15.75
CA ALA A 126 -14.47 -8.31 15.59
C ALA A 126 -14.64 -8.71 14.12
N HIS A 127 -14.76 -7.71 13.23
CA HIS A 127 -14.88 -7.92 11.78
C HIS A 127 -13.56 -8.42 11.18
N GLU A 128 -12.43 -7.95 11.69
CA GLU A 128 -11.09 -8.37 11.33
C GLU A 128 -10.79 -9.79 11.83
N MET A 129 -11.19 -10.15 13.06
CA MET A 129 -11.12 -11.54 13.53
C MET A 129 -11.99 -12.46 12.70
N ALA A 130 -13.22 -12.04 12.35
CA ALA A 130 -14.08 -12.81 11.46
C ALA A 130 -13.42 -13.03 10.08
N ALA A 131 -12.83 -11.98 9.51
CA ALA A 131 -12.12 -12.07 8.23
C ALA A 131 -10.89 -12.99 8.30
N LEU A 132 -10.10 -12.93 9.38
CA LEU A 132 -8.96 -13.81 9.61
C LEU A 132 -9.39 -15.27 9.76
N LEU A 133 -10.42 -15.53 10.56
CA LEU A 133 -10.96 -16.88 10.75
C LEU A 133 -11.51 -17.45 9.44
N SER A 134 -12.21 -16.63 8.63
CA SER A 134 -12.66 -17.03 7.29
C SER A 134 -11.48 -17.37 6.37
N GLY A 135 -10.42 -16.54 6.35
CA GLY A 135 -9.23 -16.80 5.53
C GLY A 135 -8.48 -18.08 5.93
N ILE A 136 -8.38 -18.36 7.22
CA ILE A 136 -7.81 -19.62 7.74
C ILE A 136 -8.68 -20.81 7.33
N LEU A 137 -10.01 -20.70 7.45
CA LEU A 137 -10.95 -21.77 7.09
C LEU A 137 -10.91 -22.08 5.59
N ASP A 138 -10.82 -21.05 4.74
CA ASP A 138 -10.73 -21.21 3.29
C ASP A 138 -9.37 -21.81 2.87
N SER A 139 -8.29 -21.43 3.55
CA SER A 139 -6.98 -22.03 3.34
C SER A 139 -6.96 -23.51 3.74
N ALA A 140 -7.58 -23.84 4.87
CA ALA A 140 -7.73 -25.22 5.33
C ALA A 140 -8.62 -26.05 4.38
N ARG A 141 -9.71 -25.47 3.83
CA ARG A 141 -10.53 -26.12 2.80
C ARG A 141 -9.73 -26.40 1.53
N LYS A 142 -8.99 -25.41 1.03
CA LYS A 142 -8.13 -25.59 -0.16
C LYS A 142 -7.10 -26.69 0.06
N ALA A 143 -6.43 -26.70 1.21
CA ALA A 143 -5.48 -27.76 1.56
C ALA A 143 -6.15 -29.14 1.61
N LYS A 144 -7.36 -29.23 2.17
CA LYS A 144 -8.15 -30.47 2.22
C LYS A 144 -8.58 -30.95 0.82
N ASP A 145 -8.98 -30.04 -0.06
CA ASP A 145 -9.37 -30.41 -1.42
C ASP A 145 -8.15 -30.89 -2.24
N VAL A 146 -6.98 -30.27 -2.06
CA VAL A 146 -5.71 -30.78 -2.64
C VAL A 146 -5.40 -32.19 -2.14
N LEU A 147 -5.59 -32.47 -0.85
CA LEU A 147 -5.39 -33.80 -0.28
C LEU A 147 -6.42 -34.83 -0.79
N LYS A 148 -7.63 -34.41 -1.18
CA LYS A 148 -8.64 -35.30 -1.81
C LYS A 148 -8.33 -35.62 -3.27
N VAL A 149 -7.57 -34.78 -3.96
CA VAL A 149 -7.16 -35.00 -5.36
C VAL A 149 -5.92 -35.89 -5.45
N LEU A 150 -5.24 -36.17 -4.33
CA LEU A 150 -4.21 -37.21 -4.31
C LEU A 150 -4.86 -38.58 -4.58
N PRO A 151 -4.44 -39.31 -5.63
CA PRO A 151 -4.97 -40.64 -5.89
C PRO A 151 -4.70 -41.52 -4.67
N HIS A 152 -5.76 -42.10 -4.12
CA HIS A 152 -5.65 -43.26 -3.25
C HIS A 152 -4.91 -44.32 -4.06
N ASN A 153 -3.72 -44.72 -3.63
CA ASN A 153 -2.97 -45.82 -4.23
C ASN A 153 -3.22 -47.05 -3.34
N PRO A 154 -4.24 -47.89 -3.62
CA PRO A 154 -4.54 -49.06 -2.82
C PRO A 154 -3.78 -50.31 -3.30
N ASP A 155 -2.49 -50.20 -3.62
CA ASP A 155 -1.77 -51.32 -4.27
C ASP A 155 -0.54 -51.73 -3.43
N GLY A 156 -0.81 -52.21 -2.22
CA GLY A 156 0.10 -53.06 -1.46
C GLY A 156 -0.03 -54.52 -1.89
N GLU A 157 0.09 -54.81 -3.19
CA GLU A 157 0.08 -56.17 -3.71
C GLU A 157 1.49 -56.55 -4.15
N THR A 158 2.17 -57.34 -3.31
CA THR A 158 3.38 -58.06 -3.70
C THR A 158 2.99 -59.38 -4.37
N PRO A 159 3.39 -59.62 -5.63
CA PRO A 159 3.64 -60.99 -6.07
C PRO A 159 5.05 -61.10 -6.65
N GLY A 160 6.00 -61.42 -5.79
CA GLY A 160 7.29 -61.99 -6.21
C GLY A 160 7.12 -63.45 -6.62
N LYS A 161 6.54 -63.70 -7.80
CA LYS A 161 6.63 -65.01 -8.47
C LYS A 161 7.87 -64.99 -9.37
N ASN A 162 8.98 -65.53 -8.85
CA ASN A 162 10.10 -65.95 -9.69
C ASN A 162 9.71 -67.26 -10.38
N CYS A 163 9.33 -67.18 -11.66
CA CYS A 163 9.41 -68.31 -12.57
C CYS A 163 10.87 -68.43 -13.06
N ALA A 164 11.56 -69.48 -12.63
CA ALA A 164 12.77 -69.95 -13.29
C ALA A 164 12.39 -71.11 -14.22
N VAL A 165 12.82 -71.00 -15.48
CA VAL A 165 12.72 -72.02 -16.55
C VAL A 165 14.14 -72.26 -17.08
N GLY A 166 14.45 -73.52 -17.39
CA GLY A 166 15.61 -73.97 -18.18
C GLY A 166 16.65 -74.70 -17.33
N GLU A 167 16.60 -76.03 -17.26
CA GLU A 167 17.26 -77.00 -18.18
C GLU A 167 18.73 -77.25 -17.84
#